data_AF-A0A0C9S5G7-F1
#
_entry.id   AF-A0A0C9S5G7-F1
#
_cell.length_a   1.000
_cell.length_b   1.000
_cell.length_c   1.000
_cell.angle_alpha   90.00
_cell.angle_beta   90.00
_cell.angle_gamma   90.00
#
_symmetry.space_group_name_H-M   'P 1'
#
loop_
_entity.id
_entity.type
_entity.pdbx_description
1 polymer ?
#
loop_
_entity_poly.entity_id
_entity_poly.type
_entity_poly.pdbx_seq_one_letter_code
_entity_poly.pdbx_strand_id
1 'polypeptide(L)'
;MKHLWLPALLAWIYLVASESIQQGENGKSLLCSTSVCAERAQLINDSLNHSANPCNDFYSYVCGGWESTEKSKRQEKTFGVQDMLAAKVKETLKRILGNIAPKTTNQNITDKVGIIYNACIAFPNVSKRPDVIIKLLESYGLSAWPILEDAEENNTLPTNTTEMLLKIGIIALFDVSVQRDPQNSTSHILQIRYPGGTTVEEENKKEVVKEIAKILKPNASETDLLKFSESVATYGKQLKNLKERERERHERAME
;
A
#
# COMPACT_ATOMS: atom_id res chain seq x y z
N MET A 1 74.01 25.38 10.14
CA MET A 1 72.55 25.12 10.24
C MET A 1 72.08 24.30 9.03
N LYS A 2 72.36 22.98 8.98
CA LYS A 2 71.94 22.10 7.85
C LYS A 2 71.55 20.66 8.26
N HIS A 3 71.38 20.37 9.55
CA HIS A 3 71.13 18.99 10.03
C HIS A 3 69.77 18.77 10.72
N LEU A 4 68.85 19.75 10.68
CA LEU A 4 67.54 19.60 11.33
C LEU A 4 66.45 18.95 10.47
N TRP A 5 66.72 18.64 9.20
CA TRP A 5 65.71 18.15 8.26
C TRP A 5 65.61 16.62 8.18
N LEU A 6 66.67 15.89 8.55
CA LEU A 6 66.64 14.43 8.62
C LEU A 6 65.64 13.87 9.64
N PRO A 7 65.57 14.37 10.90
CA PRO A 7 64.62 13.82 11.87
C PRO A 7 63.17 14.14 11.53
N ALA A 8 62.91 15.27 10.87
CA ALA A 8 61.57 15.66 10.41
C ALA A 8 61.09 14.78 9.25
N LEU A 9 61.97 14.45 8.29
CA LEU A 9 61.67 13.52 7.19
C LEU A 9 61.43 12.09 7.69
N LEU A 10 62.23 11.63 8.65
CA LEU A 10 62.04 10.31 9.26
C LEU A 10 60.73 10.23 10.07
N ALA A 11 60.36 11.30 10.78
CA ALA A 11 59.09 11.38 11.48
C ALA A 11 57.89 11.42 10.53
N TRP A 12 58.00 12.11 9.38
CA TRP A 12 56.97 12.10 8.33
C TRP A 12 56.82 10.74 7.65
N ILE A 13 57.93 10.04 7.38
CA ILE A 13 57.89 8.66 6.86
C ILE A 13 57.25 7.71 7.88
N TYR A 14 57.54 7.88 9.17
CA TYR A 14 56.90 7.10 10.24
C TYR A 14 55.40 7.40 10.37
N LEU A 15 54.97 8.65 10.18
CA LEU A 15 53.56 9.05 10.21
C LEU A 15 52.79 8.57 8.97
N VAL A 16 53.37 8.65 7.77
CA VAL A 16 52.74 8.15 6.53
C VAL A 16 52.68 6.62 6.51
N ALA A 17 53.66 5.92 7.08
CA ALA A 17 53.63 4.46 7.22
C ALA A 17 52.67 3.97 8.34
N SER A 18 52.00 4.88 9.06
CA SER A 18 51.03 4.54 10.10
C SER A 18 49.58 4.43 9.61
N GLU A 19 49.35 4.54 8.29
CA GLU A 19 48.12 4.01 7.68
C GLU A 19 48.09 2.49 7.92
N SER A 20 47.31 2.12 8.92
CA SER A 20 47.10 0.76 9.37
C SER A 20 46.38 -0.06 8.30
N ILE A 21 47.16 -0.69 7.41
CA ILE A 21 46.70 -1.87 6.68
C ILE A 21 46.51 -2.96 7.75
N GLN A 22 45.26 -3.14 8.20
CA GLN A 22 44.86 -4.25 9.05
C GLN A 22 45.02 -5.57 8.25
N GLN A 23 46.23 -6.14 8.27
CA GLN A 23 46.48 -7.51 7.85
C GLN A 23 45.97 -8.44 8.95
N GLY A 24 44.84 -9.12 8.68
CA GLY A 24 44.38 -10.21 9.54
C GLY A 24 45.38 -11.37 9.55
N GLU A 25 45.69 -11.88 10.74
CA GLU A 25 46.52 -13.07 10.96
C GLU A 25 45.89 -14.33 10.33
N ASN A 26 46.12 -14.54 9.02
CA ASN A 26 46.17 -15.83 8.31
C ASN A 26 46.05 -15.64 6.79
N GLY A 27 46.82 -14.75 6.15
CA GLY A 27 46.97 -14.70 4.68
C GLY A 27 45.67 -14.55 3.84
N LYS A 28 44.53 -14.36 4.49
CA LYS A 28 43.22 -14.12 3.90
C LYS A 28 43.00 -12.62 4.05
N SER A 29 42.91 -11.93 2.92
CA SER A 29 42.38 -10.58 2.86
C SER A 29 41.13 -10.47 3.74
N LEU A 30 41.09 -9.49 4.65
CA LEU A 30 39.89 -9.16 5.42
C LEU A 30 38.75 -8.67 4.49
N LEU A 31 39.09 -8.30 3.26
CA LEU A 31 38.16 -7.81 2.25
C LEU A 31 37.50 -8.98 1.54
N CYS A 32 36.17 -8.95 1.48
CA CYS A 32 35.39 -9.89 0.71
C CYS A 32 35.61 -9.67 -0.80
N SER A 33 35.99 -10.73 -1.52
CA SER A 33 36.27 -10.69 -2.96
C SER A 33 35.24 -11.47 -3.79
N THR A 34 34.09 -11.82 -3.22
CA THR A 34 33.03 -12.52 -3.95
C THR A 34 32.31 -11.56 -4.90
N SER A 35 31.72 -12.10 -5.98
CA SER A 35 30.90 -11.32 -6.91
C SER A 35 29.75 -10.60 -6.21
N VAL A 36 29.14 -11.23 -5.21
CA VAL A 36 28.07 -10.64 -4.40
C VAL A 36 28.59 -9.43 -3.62
N CYS A 37 29.79 -9.50 -3.04
CA CYS A 37 30.39 -8.38 -2.33
C CYS A 37 30.72 -7.22 -3.27
N ALA A 38 31.25 -7.51 -4.46
CA ALA A 38 31.51 -6.49 -5.47
C ALA A 38 30.22 -5.79 -5.93
N GLU A 39 29.16 -6.55 -6.23
CA GLU A 39 27.85 -6.01 -6.62
C GLU A 39 27.24 -5.14 -5.52
N ARG A 40 27.31 -5.58 -4.26
CA ARG A 40 26.77 -4.82 -3.12
C ARG A 40 27.59 -3.57 -2.82
N ALA A 41 28.92 -3.64 -2.91
CA ALA A 41 29.78 -2.48 -2.76
C ALA A 41 29.49 -1.42 -3.84
N GLN A 42 29.30 -1.86 -5.08
CA GLN A 42 28.91 -0.96 -6.18
C GLN A 42 27.54 -0.31 -5.92
N LEU A 43 26.53 -1.08 -5.52
CA LEU A 43 25.21 -0.54 -5.19
C LEU A 43 25.28 0.54 -4.08
N ILE A 44 26.08 0.30 -3.04
CA ILE A 44 26.30 1.29 -1.97
C ILE A 44 26.96 2.53 -2.56
N ASN A 45 28.05 2.35 -3.30
CA ASN A 45 28.82 3.45 -3.88
C ASN A 45 27.97 4.32 -4.82
N ASP A 46 27.15 3.72 -5.66
CA ASP A 46 26.24 4.42 -6.58
C ASP A 46 25.14 5.22 -5.84
N SER A 47 24.84 4.85 -4.59
CA SER A 47 23.85 5.54 -3.76
C SER A 47 24.43 6.78 -3.07
N LEU A 48 25.75 6.82 -2.85
CA LEU A 48 26.41 7.88 -2.11
C LEU A 48 26.48 9.18 -2.91
N ASN A 49 26.34 10.30 -2.20
CA ASN A 49 26.70 11.63 -2.67
C ASN A 49 27.89 12.15 -1.86
N HIS A 50 29.10 11.96 -2.40
CA HIS A 50 30.34 12.37 -1.75
C HIS A 50 30.51 13.89 -1.59
N SER A 51 29.65 14.72 -2.22
CA SER A 51 29.67 16.17 -2.02
C SER A 51 28.93 16.61 -0.76
N ALA A 52 28.08 15.76 -0.16
CA ALA A 52 27.43 16.02 1.12
C ALA A 52 28.36 15.60 2.28
N ASN A 53 28.37 16.37 3.37
CA ASN A 53 29.13 15.98 4.57
C ASN A 53 28.28 15.03 5.43
N PRO A 54 28.71 13.78 5.68
CA PRO A 54 27.93 12.80 6.45
C PRO A 54 27.69 13.22 7.91
N CYS A 55 28.53 14.07 8.50
CA CYS A 55 28.34 14.57 9.87
C CYS A 55 27.24 15.64 9.97
N ASN A 56 26.91 16.29 8.84
CA ASN A 56 25.92 17.37 8.80
C ASN A 56 24.58 16.90 8.24
N ASP A 57 24.61 16.10 7.17
CA ASP A 57 23.44 15.53 6.53
C ASP A 57 23.76 14.12 6.01
N PHE A 58 23.64 13.15 6.92
CA PHE A 58 23.90 11.75 6.60
C PHE A 58 22.95 11.23 5.52
N TYR A 59 21.69 11.68 5.50
CA TYR A 59 20.71 11.24 4.52
C TYR A 59 21.12 11.64 3.10
N SER A 60 21.44 12.91 2.88
CA SER A 60 21.91 13.37 1.57
C SER A 60 23.20 12.67 1.17
N TYR A 61 24.10 12.39 2.11
CA TYR A 61 25.33 11.64 1.84
C TYR A 61 25.04 10.20 1.40
N VAL A 62 24.14 9.45 2.06
CA VAL A 62 23.92 8.03 1.73
C VAL A 62 22.88 7.77 0.64
N CYS A 63 21.94 8.69 0.43
CA CYS A 63 20.83 8.52 -0.52
C CYS A 63 20.92 9.44 -1.73
N GLY A 64 21.71 10.52 -1.67
CA GLY A 64 21.67 11.59 -2.69
C GLY A 64 22.05 11.12 -4.10
N GLY A 65 23.00 10.18 -4.20
CA GLY A 65 23.37 9.56 -5.48
C GLY A 65 22.22 8.73 -6.07
N TRP A 66 21.58 7.92 -5.22
CA TRP A 66 20.42 7.11 -5.61
C TRP A 66 19.23 7.98 -6.05
N GLU A 67 18.90 9.01 -5.27
CA GLU A 67 17.81 9.93 -5.58
C GLU A 67 18.04 10.66 -6.91
N SER A 68 19.26 11.11 -7.18
CA SER A 68 19.58 11.80 -8.44
C SER A 68 19.36 10.91 -9.65
N THR A 69 19.70 9.61 -9.53
CA THR A 69 19.56 8.62 -10.59
C THR A 69 18.11 8.21 -10.80
N GLU A 70 17.34 8.02 -9.72
CA GLU A 70 15.98 7.48 -9.80
C GLU A 70 14.92 8.56 -10.06
N LYS A 71 15.07 9.78 -9.52
CA LYS A 71 14.19 10.94 -9.82
C LYS A 71 14.17 11.25 -11.33
N SER A 72 15.31 11.11 -11.99
CA SER A 72 15.42 11.29 -13.45
C SER A 72 14.60 10.27 -14.25
N LYS A 73 14.43 9.04 -13.74
CA LYS A 73 13.76 7.95 -14.46
C LYS A 73 12.24 7.94 -14.31
N ARG A 74 11.71 8.34 -13.15
CA ARG A 74 10.29 8.08 -12.82
C ARG A 74 9.39 9.30 -12.74
N GLN A 75 9.93 10.51 -12.56
CA GLN A 75 9.13 11.74 -12.36
C GLN A 75 8.09 11.64 -11.21
N GLU A 76 8.28 10.70 -10.27
CA GLU A 76 7.39 10.50 -9.12
C GLU A 76 7.93 11.25 -7.89
N LYS A 77 7.03 11.92 -7.15
CA LYS A 77 7.40 12.76 -5.99
C LYS A 77 7.80 11.96 -4.74
N THR A 78 7.28 10.75 -4.60
CA THR A 78 7.51 9.86 -3.44
C THR A 78 7.79 8.46 -3.95
N PHE A 79 9.06 8.14 -4.15
CA PHE A 79 9.51 6.83 -4.62
C PHE A 79 10.75 6.43 -3.84
N GLY A 80 10.68 5.29 -3.15
CA GLY A 80 11.76 4.74 -2.35
C GLY A 80 12.17 3.32 -2.77
N VAL A 81 13.16 2.77 -2.09
CA VAL A 81 13.64 1.40 -2.31
C VAL A 81 12.54 0.36 -2.10
N GLN A 82 11.62 0.60 -1.16
CA GLN A 82 10.47 -0.28 -0.93
C GLN A 82 9.52 -0.32 -2.12
N ASP A 83 9.25 0.83 -2.76
CA ASP A 83 8.40 0.91 -3.96
C ASP A 83 9.05 0.19 -5.14
N MET A 84 10.36 0.36 -5.31
CA MET A 84 11.14 -0.37 -6.32
C MET A 84 11.04 -1.88 -6.11
N LEU A 85 11.21 -2.36 -4.89
CA LEU A 85 11.09 -3.78 -4.55
C LEU A 85 9.67 -4.29 -4.79
N ALA A 86 8.65 -3.54 -4.36
CA ALA A 86 7.25 -3.88 -4.59
C ALA A 86 6.91 -3.96 -6.08
N ALA A 87 7.42 -3.04 -6.90
CA ALA A 87 7.27 -3.06 -8.35
C ALA A 87 7.90 -4.32 -8.97
N LYS A 88 9.11 -4.70 -8.54
CA LYS A 88 9.80 -5.91 -9.01
C LYS A 88 9.08 -7.19 -8.60
N VAL A 89 8.55 -7.26 -7.38
CA VAL A 89 7.71 -8.37 -6.93
C VAL A 89 6.44 -8.45 -7.77
N LYS A 90 5.75 -7.32 -8.00
CA LYS A 90 4.55 -7.25 -8.83
C LYS A 90 4.80 -7.74 -10.25
N GLU A 91 5.90 -7.34 -10.88
CA GLU A 91 6.30 -7.81 -12.22
C GLU A 91 6.59 -9.32 -12.23
N THR A 92 7.29 -9.80 -11.21
CA THR A 92 7.59 -11.23 -11.07
C THR A 92 6.30 -12.05 -10.91
N LEU A 93 5.37 -11.60 -10.07
CA LEU A 93 4.05 -12.22 -9.89
C LEU A 93 3.24 -12.17 -11.18
N LYS A 94 3.22 -11.03 -11.89
CA LYS A 94 2.57 -10.90 -13.20
C LYS A 94 3.04 -11.98 -14.17
N ARG A 95 4.35 -12.19 -14.28
CA ARG A 95 4.93 -13.23 -15.14
C ARG A 95 4.56 -14.64 -14.69
N ILE A 96 4.67 -14.93 -13.39
CA ILE A 96 4.33 -16.26 -12.84
C ILE A 96 2.86 -16.57 -13.09
N LEU A 97 1.97 -15.66 -12.72
CA LEU A 97 0.52 -15.86 -12.78
C LEU A 97 -0.01 -15.84 -14.21
N GLY A 98 0.54 -15.00 -15.09
CA GLY A 98 0.17 -14.96 -16.51
C GLY A 98 0.55 -16.22 -17.29
N ASN A 99 1.52 -16.98 -16.79
CA ASN A 99 1.92 -18.26 -17.40
C ASN A 99 1.08 -19.45 -16.90
N ILE A 100 0.16 -19.25 -15.95
CA ILE A 100 -0.72 -20.32 -15.47
C ILE A 100 -1.89 -20.45 -16.45
N ALA A 101 -1.93 -21.58 -17.17
CA ALA A 101 -3.06 -21.91 -18.03
C ALA A 101 -4.32 -22.21 -17.18
N PRO A 102 -5.47 -21.54 -17.45
CA PRO A 102 -6.71 -21.85 -16.76
C PRO A 102 -7.13 -23.31 -16.99
N LYS A 103 -7.46 -24.03 -15.91
CA LYS A 103 -8.03 -25.38 -15.98
C LYS A 103 -9.47 -25.38 -15.49
N THR A 104 -10.34 -26.15 -16.14
CA THR A 104 -11.77 -26.22 -15.78
C THR A 104 -12.11 -27.39 -14.86
N THR A 105 -11.25 -28.40 -14.77
CA THR A 105 -11.48 -29.62 -13.96
C THR A 105 -10.24 -29.99 -13.15
N ASN A 106 -10.42 -30.68 -12.01
CA ASN A 106 -9.34 -31.16 -11.13
C ASN A 106 -8.36 -30.06 -10.68
N GLN A 107 -8.90 -28.89 -10.33
CA GLN A 107 -8.13 -27.69 -9.98
C GLN A 107 -7.45 -27.83 -8.62
N ASN A 108 -6.15 -27.53 -8.57
CA ASN A 108 -5.45 -27.26 -7.31
C ASN A 108 -5.45 -25.75 -6.99
N ILE A 109 -4.79 -25.34 -5.91
CA ILE A 109 -4.73 -23.93 -5.49
C ILE A 109 -4.08 -23.04 -6.56
N THR A 110 -3.02 -23.51 -7.21
CA THR A 110 -2.32 -22.77 -8.27
C THR A 110 -3.22 -22.55 -9.47
N ASP A 111 -4.00 -23.56 -9.87
CA ASP A 111 -4.96 -23.44 -10.96
C ASP A 111 -6.03 -22.39 -10.64
N LYS A 112 -6.58 -22.38 -9.41
CA LYS A 112 -7.58 -21.39 -8.97
C LYS A 112 -7.02 -19.97 -8.98
N VAL A 113 -5.80 -19.77 -8.48
CA VAL A 113 -5.13 -18.46 -8.50
C VAL A 113 -4.91 -18.00 -9.94
N GLY A 114 -4.49 -18.90 -10.84
CA GLY A 114 -4.35 -18.60 -12.27
C GLY A 114 -5.66 -18.20 -12.93
N ILE A 115 -6.77 -18.88 -12.62
CA ILE A 115 -8.11 -18.53 -13.13
C ILE A 115 -8.53 -17.12 -12.69
N ILE A 116 -8.39 -16.80 -11.40
CA ILE A 116 -8.72 -15.48 -10.86
C ILE A 116 -7.87 -14.39 -11.53
N TYR A 117 -6.57 -14.63 -11.66
CA TYR A 117 -5.66 -13.70 -12.29
C TYR A 117 -6.03 -13.43 -13.76
N ASN A 118 -6.25 -14.49 -14.55
CA ASN A 118 -6.62 -14.39 -15.96
C ASN A 118 -7.98 -13.70 -16.15
N ALA A 119 -8.95 -13.97 -15.28
CA ALA A 119 -10.24 -13.28 -15.30
C ALA A 119 -10.09 -11.77 -15.03
N CYS A 120 -9.22 -11.38 -14.09
CA CYS A 120 -8.97 -9.98 -13.75
C CYS A 120 -8.29 -9.21 -14.89
N ILE A 121 -7.25 -9.75 -15.51
CA ILE A 121 -6.52 -9.07 -16.59
C ILE A 121 -7.29 -8.98 -17.91
N ALA A 122 -8.29 -9.85 -18.11
CA ALA A 122 -9.17 -9.79 -19.28
C ALA A 122 -10.22 -8.66 -19.18
N PHE A 123 -10.45 -8.14 -17.97
CA PHE A 123 -11.52 -7.17 -17.69
C PHE A 123 -11.46 -5.87 -18.52
N PRO A 124 -10.29 -5.26 -18.82
CA PRO A 124 -10.22 -4.07 -19.67
C PRO A 124 -10.78 -4.25 -21.09
N ASN A 125 -10.90 -5.50 -21.57
CA ASN A 125 -11.46 -5.82 -22.89
C ASN A 125 -12.97 -6.17 -22.85
N VAL A 126 -13.60 -6.07 -21.68
CA VAL A 126 -15.04 -6.35 -21.50
C VAL A 126 -15.80 -5.02 -21.43
N SER A 127 -16.91 -4.92 -22.16
CA SER A 127 -17.84 -3.79 -22.03
C SER A 127 -18.26 -3.60 -20.56
N LYS A 128 -18.54 -2.36 -20.12
CA LYS A 128 -19.05 -2.12 -18.76
C LYS A 128 -20.26 -3.05 -18.50
N ARG A 129 -20.19 -3.84 -17.41
CA ARG A 129 -21.23 -4.83 -17.01
C ARG A 129 -21.89 -4.45 -15.68
N PRO A 130 -22.59 -3.31 -15.61
CA PRO A 130 -23.32 -2.95 -14.39
C PRO A 130 -24.39 -3.99 -14.03
N ASP A 131 -24.93 -4.68 -15.04
CA ASP A 131 -25.89 -5.78 -14.89
C ASP A 131 -25.38 -6.91 -13.99
N VAL A 132 -24.08 -7.22 -14.03
CA VAL A 132 -23.50 -8.30 -13.21
C VAL A 132 -23.46 -7.90 -11.75
N ILE A 133 -23.07 -6.66 -11.44
CA ILE A 133 -23.02 -6.16 -10.07
C ILE A 133 -24.43 -6.05 -9.50
N ILE A 134 -25.39 -5.51 -10.27
CA ILE A 134 -26.79 -5.38 -9.85
C ILE A 134 -27.37 -6.77 -9.53
N LYS A 135 -27.21 -7.75 -10.42
CA LYS A 135 -27.67 -9.14 -10.16
C LYS A 135 -27.01 -9.77 -8.95
N LEU A 136 -25.74 -9.48 -8.71
CA LEU A 136 -25.03 -9.97 -7.53
C LEU A 136 -25.66 -9.40 -6.26
N LEU A 137 -25.88 -8.08 -6.21
CA LEU A 137 -26.52 -7.42 -5.07
C LEU A 137 -27.94 -7.96 -4.83
N GLU A 138 -28.74 -8.10 -5.89
CA GLU A 138 -30.06 -8.72 -5.85
C GLU A 138 -30.03 -10.14 -5.29
N SER A 139 -29.06 -10.97 -5.72
CA SER A 139 -28.94 -12.36 -5.28
C SER A 139 -28.66 -12.52 -3.77
N TYR A 140 -28.12 -11.49 -3.15
CA TYR A 140 -27.87 -11.44 -1.70
C TYR A 140 -28.96 -10.68 -0.93
N GLY A 141 -30.03 -10.23 -1.60
CA GLY A 141 -31.16 -9.54 -0.96
C GLY A 141 -31.05 -8.02 -0.94
N LEU A 142 -30.10 -7.44 -1.69
CA LEU A 142 -29.97 -6.00 -1.89
C LEU A 142 -30.51 -5.61 -3.28
N SER A 143 -31.78 -5.93 -3.51
CA SER A 143 -32.47 -5.65 -4.79
C SER A 143 -32.85 -4.19 -5.00
N ALA A 144 -32.92 -3.42 -3.92
CA ALA A 144 -33.18 -2.00 -3.97
C ALA A 144 -32.17 -1.26 -3.07
N TRP A 145 -31.51 -0.27 -3.65
CA TRP A 145 -30.79 0.74 -2.88
C TRP A 145 -31.68 1.99 -2.82
N PRO A 146 -31.89 2.61 -1.65
CA PRO A 146 -32.75 3.79 -1.49
C PRO A 146 -32.07 5.04 -2.06
N ILE A 147 -31.90 5.09 -3.39
CA ILE A 147 -31.37 6.24 -4.12
C ILE A 147 -32.46 7.31 -4.29
N LEU A 148 -33.71 6.86 -4.42
CA LEU A 148 -34.90 7.70 -4.59
C LEU A 148 -35.96 7.31 -3.56
N GLU A 149 -36.78 8.28 -3.15
CA GLU A 149 -37.84 8.15 -2.14
C GLU A 149 -39.07 7.33 -2.61
N ASP A 150 -39.10 6.94 -3.89
CA ASP A 150 -40.12 6.09 -4.53
C ASP A 150 -39.84 4.58 -4.35
N ALA A 151 -38.79 4.20 -3.61
CA ALA A 151 -38.62 2.83 -3.19
C ALA A 151 -39.81 2.44 -2.31
N GLU A 152 -40.73 1.62 -2.85
CA GLU A 152 -41.92 1.12 -2.14
C GLU A 152 -41.57 0.74 -0.70
N GLU A 153 -42.46 1.05 0.27
CA GLU A 153 -42.30 0.75 1.71
C GLU A 153 -41.95 -0.73 1.99
N ASN A 154 -42.17 -1.61 1.02
CA ASN A 154 -41.82 -3.03 1.06
C ASN A 154 -40.34 -3.34 0.80
N ASN A 155 -39.52 -2.35 0.42
CA ASN A 155 -38.05 -2.46 0.32
C ASN A 155 -37.40 -2.36 1.70
N THR A 156 -37.94 -3.13 2.65
CA THR A 156 -37.30 -3.32 3.94
C THR A 156 -35.94 -3.98 3.69
N LEU A 157 -34.88 -3.35 4.20
CA LEU A 157 -33.59 -4.03 4.32
C LEU A 157 -33.85 -5.41 4.96
N PRO A 158 -33.25 -6.49 4.44
CA PRO A 158 -33.49 -7.82 4.98
C PRO A 158 -33.33 -7.79 6.51
N THR A 159 -34.19 -8.51 7.22
CA THR A 159 -34.15 -8.60 8.68
C THR A 159 -32.78 -9.01 9.22
N ASN A 160 -31.93 -9.63 8.38
CA ASN A 160 -30.52 -9.87 8.66
C ASN A 160 -29.56 -9.09 7.74
N THR A 161 -29.63 -7.75 7.80
CA THR A 161 -28.75 -6.85 7.02
C THR A 161 -27.26 -7.11 7.30
N THR A 162 -26.90 -7.46 8.53
CA THR A 162 -25.51 -7.76 8.91
C THR A 162 -24.98 -9.01 8.18
N GLU A 163 -25.73 -10.11 8.20
CA GLU A 163 -25.34 -11.33 7.47
C GLU A 163 -25.26 -11.09 5.96
N MET A 164 -26.20 -10.31 5.40
CA MET A 164 -26.17 -9.90 4.00
C MET A 164 -24.87 -9.15 3.68
N LEU A 165 -24.54 -8.09 4.44
CA LEU A 165 -23.34 -7.27 4.21
C LEU A 165 -22.06 -8.11 4.33
N LEU A 166 -22.00 -9.02 5.30
CA LEU A 166 -20.88 -9.94 5.47
C LEU A 166 -20.73 -10.91 4.29
N LYS A 167 -21.84 -11.44 3.74
CA LYS A 167 -21.81 -12.33 2.57
C LYS A 167 -21.38 -11.63 1.29
N ILE A 168 -21.79 -10.37 1.10
CA ILE A 168 -21.39 -9.55 -0.06
C ILE A 168 -19.96 -9.01 0.13
N GLY A 169 -19.46 -8.95 1.37
CA GLY A 169 -18.14 -8.38 1.70
C GLY A 169 -18.15 -6.85 1.72
N ILE A 170 -19.33 -6.23 1.93
CA ILE A 170 -19.44 -4.78 2.07
C ILE A 170 -19.25 -4.40 3.54
N ILE A 171 -18.19 -3.65 3.81
CA ILE A 171 -17.96 -3.05 5.13
C ILE A 171 -18.76 -1.74 5.21
N ALA A 172 -19.71 -1.67 6.15
CA ALA A 172 -20.57 -0.51 6.34
C ALA A 172 -20.10 0.33 7.54
N LEU A 173 -20.96 0.50 8.57
CA LEU A 173 -20.69 1.36 9.73
C LEU A 173 -19.54 0.88 10.62
N PHE A 174 -19.39 -0.44 10.73
CA PHE A 174 -18.35 -1.08 11.53
C PHE A 174 -17.69 -2.18 10.73
N ASP A 175 -16.36 -2.22 10.80
CA ASP A 175 -15.55 -3.37 10.40
C ASP A 175 -15.52 -4.36 11.56
N VAL A 176 -16.18 -5.49 11.37
CA VAL A 176 -16.28 -6.57 12.35
C VAL A 176 -15.42 -7.73 11.87
N SER A 177 -14.39 -8.08 12.64
CA SER A 177 -13.46 -9.13 12.29
C SER A 177 -13.03 -9.95 13.50
N VAL A 178 -12.63 -11.19 13.27
CA VAL A 178 -12.03 -12.04 14.31
C VAL A 178 -10.52 -11.79 14.31
N GLN A 179 -10.00 -11.35 15.45
CA GLN A 179 -8.57 -11.08 15.64
C GLN A 179 -8.00 -11.99 16.72
N ARG A 180 -6.68 -12.18 16.72
CA ARG A 180 -5.98 -12.85 17.82
C ARG A 180 -6.06 -11.98 19.07
N ASP A 181 -6.30 -12.60 20.22
CA ASP A 181 -6.30 -11.90 21.50
C ASP A 181 -4.88 -11.39 21.82
N PRO A 182 -4.68 -10.07 22.01
CA PRO A 182 -3.38 -9.50 22.38
C PRO A 182 -2.85 -10.03 23.72
N GLN A 183 -3.73 -10.46 24.62
CA GLN A 183 -3.38 -10.99 25.94
C GLN A 183 -3.18 -12.51 25.92
N ASN A 184 -3.75 -13.21 24.93
CA ASN A 184 -3.64 -14.66 24.78
C ASN A 184 -3.53 -15.09 23.32
N SER A 185 -2.31 -15.39 22.86
CA SER A 185 -2.04 -15.71 21.45
C SER A 185 -2.72 -16.99 20.92
N THR A 186 -3.27 -17.83 21.81
CA THR A 186 -4.01 -19.05 21.45
C THR A 186 -5.52 -18.82 21.28
N SER A 187 -6.01 -17.66 21.71
CA SER A 187 -7.42 -17.27 21.67
C SER A 187 -7.71 -16.23 20.59
N HIS A 188 -8.99 -16.08 20.28
CA HIS A 188 -9.48 -15.07 19.34
C HIS A 188 -10.55 -14.21 20.01
N ILE A 189 -10.63 -12.96 19.60
CA ILE A 189 -11.62 -11.98 20.03
C ILE A 189 -12.34 -11.40 18.82
N LEU A 190 -13.60 -11.01 19.03
CA LEU A 190 -14.32 -10.19 18.07
C LEU A 190 -13.82 -8.75 18.19
N GLN A 191 -13.25 -8.22 17.11
CA GLN A 191 -12.85 -6.83 17.03
C GLN A 191 -13.85 -6.05 16.19
N ILE A 192 -14.37 -4.97 16.76
CA ILE A 192 -15.26 -4.01 16.10
C ILE A 192 -14.48 -2.71 15.96
N ARG A 193 -14.29 -2.25 14.73
CA ARG A 193 -13.60 -0.99 14.43
C ARG A 193 -14.47 -0.12 13.54
N TYR A 194 -14.21 1.18 13.55
CA TYR A 194 -14.70 2.03 12.47
C TYR A 194 -14.03 1.63 11.16
N PRO A 195 -14.75 1.62 10.02
CA PRO A 195 -14.16 1.35 8.72
C PRO A 195 -12.95 2.27 8.47
N GLY A 196 -11.95 1.71 7.80
CA GLY A 196 -10.88 2.50 7.22
C GLY A 196 -11.47 3.36 6.09
N GLY A 197 -11.27 4.67 6.16
CA GLY A 197 -11.62 5.58 5.06
C GLY A 197 -10.44 5.73 4.11
N THR A 198 -10.72 5.84 2.81
CA THR A 198 -9.73 6.26 1.83
C THR A 198 -9.43 7.75 2.00
N THR A 199 -8.18 8.15 1.75
CA THR A 199 -7.70 9.54 1.73
C THR A 199 -8.24 10.36 0.54
N VAL A 200 -9.28 9.87 -0.14
CA VAL A 200 -9.91 10.57 -1.27
C VAL A 200 -10.54 11.86 -0.75
N GLU A 201 -10.18 12.99 -1.36
CA GLU A 201 -10.78 14.29 -1.08
C GLU A 201 -12.31 14.21 -1.19
N GLU A 202 -13.03 14.91 -0.31
CA GLU A 202 -14.49 14.79 -0.17
C GLU A 202 -15.25 15.15 -1.45
N GLU A 203 -14.73 16.09 -2.26
CA GLU A 203 -15.31 16.48 -3.55
C GLU A 203 -15.27 15.33 -4.57
N ASN A 204 -14.17 14.58 -4.60
CA ASN A 204 -14.05 13.38 -5.43
C ASN A 204 -15.00 12.26 -4.98
N LYS A 205 -15.36 12.19 -3.69
CA LYS A 205 -16.32 11.20 -3.19
C LYS A 205 -17.73 11.48 -3.67
N LYS A 206 -18.17 12.74 -3.64
CA LYS A 206 -19.53 13.12 -4.09
C LYS A 206 -19.77 12.73 -5.54
N GLU A 207 -18.83 13.08 -6.43
CA GLU A 207 -18.94 12.76 -7.86
C GLU A 207 -18.91 11.24 -8.11
N VAL A 208 -18.07 10.49 -7.39
CA VAL A 208 -18.06 9.02 -7.49
C VAL A 208 -19.39 8.41 -7.02
N VAL A 209 -19.94 8.87 -5.91
CA VAL A 209 -21.24 8.39 -5.39
C VAL A 209 -22.36 8.68 -6.39
N LYS A 210 -22.35 9.85 -7.02
CA LYS A 210 -23.32 10.24 -8.04
C LYS A 210 -23.24 9.35 -9.28
N GLU A 211 -22.05 9.08 -9.79
CA GLU A 211 -21.86 8.18 -10.93
C GLU A 211 -22.27 6.73 -10.62
N ILE A 212 -21.99 6.24 -9.41
CA ILE A 212 -22.47 4.93 -8.95
C ILE A 212 -24.01 4.93 -8.87
N ALA A 213 -24.62 5.97 -8.32
CA ALA A 213 -26.07 6.09 -8.23
C ALA A 213 -26.74 6.09 -9.62
N LYS A 214 -26.13 6.75 -10.60
CA LYS A 214 -26.58 6.73 -12.01
C LYS A 214 -26.50 5.33 -12.62
N ILE A 215 -25.48 4.55 -12.28
CA ILE A 215 -25.35 3.15 -12.72
C ILE A 215 -26.46 2.29 -12.11
N LEU A 216 -26.74 2.47 -10.83
CA LEU A 216 -27.72 1.68 -10.09
C LEU A 216 -29.17 2.06 -10.41
N LYS A 217 -29.45 3.34 -10.69
CA LYS A 217 -30.77 3.83 -11.10
C LYS A 217 -30.66 4.75 -12.32
N PRO A 218 -30.53 4.19 -13.54
CA PRO A 218 -30.31 4.96 -14.78
C PRO A 218 -31.42 5.97 -15.13
N ASN A 219 -32.63 5.75 -14.61
CA ASN A 219 -33.79 6.60 -14.84
C ASN A 219 -33.97 7.71 -13.78
N ALA A 220 -33.08 7.80 -12.78
CA ALA A 220 -33.13 8.84 -11.77
C ALA A 220 -32.88 10.23 -12.39
N SER A 221 -33.57 11.26 -11.88
CA SER A 221 -33.32 12.63 -12.33
C SER A 221 -31.96 13.14 -11.82
N GLU A 222 -31.36 14.08 -12.54
CA GLU A 222 -30.11 14.71 -12.13
C GLU A 222 -30.21 15.35 -10.73
N THR A 223 -31.36 15.95 -10.43
CA THR A 223 -31.67 16.55 -9.13
C THR A 223 -31.63 15.51 -8.01
N ASP A 224 -32.18 14.32 -8.25
CA ASP A 224 -32.23 13.28 -7.22
C ASP A 224 -30.86 12.63 -6.99
N LEU A 225 -30.11 12.41 -8.07
CA LEU A 225 -28.72 11.93 -7.99
C LEU A 225 -27.85 12.90 -7.17
N LEU A 226 -28.03 14.22 -7.38
CA LEU A 226 -27.36 15.25 -6.59
C LEU A 226 -27.77 15.19 -5.12
N LYS A 227 -29.07 15.19 -4.81
CA LYS A 227 -29.57 15.09 -3.42
C LYS A 227 -29.03 13.85 -2.71
N PHE A 228 -29.06 12.70 -3.38
CA PHE A 228 -28.54 11.44 -2.83
C PHE A 228 -27.03 11.54 -2.53
N SER A 229 -26.24 12.01 -3.50
CA SER A 229 -24.80 12.18 -3.33
C SER A 229 -24.44 13.14 -2.18
N GLU A 230 -25.22 14.22 -2.02
CA GLU A 230 -25.06 15.17 -0.93
C GLU A 230 -25.40 14.55 0.42
N SER A 231 -26.53 13.84 0.52
CA SER A 231 -26.94 13.15 1.74
C SER A 231 -25.88 12.15 2.22
N VAL A 232 -25.36 11.32 1.30
CA VAL A 232 -24.29 10.35 1.60
C VAL A 232 -23.01 11.07 2.05
N ALA A 233 -22.61 12.16 1.39
CA ALA A 233 -21.44 12.93 1.77
C ALA A 233 -21.61 13.60 3.15
N THR A 234 -22.77 14.18 3.43
CA THR A 234 -23.10 14.77 4.74
C THR A 234 -23.03 13.73 5.85
N TYR A 235 -23.63 12.55 5.64
CA TYR A 235 -23.58 11.46 6.61
C TYR A 235 -22.14 10.95 6.83
N GLY A 236 -21.36 10.79 5.74
CA GLY A 236 -19.95 10.43 5.82
C GLY A 236 -19.12 11.42 6.66
N LYS A 237 -19.37 12.73 6.52
CA LYS A 237 -18.74 13.77 7.34
C LYS A 237 -19.13 13.66 8.82
N GLN A 238 -20.40 13.41 9.11
CA GLN A 238 -20.86 13.20 10.49
C GLN A 238 -20.18 11.98 11.14
N LEU A 239 -20.08 10.87 10.41
CA LEU A 239 -19.36 9.68 10.88
C LEU A 239 -17.88 9.94 11.13
N LYS A 240 -17.21 10.68 10.23
CA LYS A 240 -15.80 11.07 10.41
C LYS A 240 -15.61 11.89 11.69
N ASN A 241 -16.45 12.90 11.91
CA ASN A 241 -16.41 13.74 13.11
C ASN A 241 -16.69 12.95 14.39
N LEU A 242 -17.56 11.93 14.34
CA LEU A 242 -17.78 11.02 15.46
C LEU A 242 -16.51 10.21 15.78
N LYS A 243 -15.88 9.63 14.75
CA LYS A 243 -14.65 8.84 14.89
C LYS A 243 -13.50 9.65 15.48
N GLU A 244 -13.30 10.88 15.01
CA GLU A 244 -12.24 11.77 15.52
C GLU A 244 -12.45 12.11 17.00
N ARG A 245 -13.69 12.43 17.39
CA ARG A 245 -14.02 12.71 18.80
C ARG A 245 -13.78 11.52 19.71
N GLU A 246 -14.14 10.31 19.30
CA GLU A 246 -13.88 9.11 20.11
C GLU A 246 -12.38 8.80 20.22
N ARG A 247 -11.62 9.00 19.14
CA ARG A 247 -10.16 8.86 19.17
C ARG A 247 -9.51 9.81 20.18
N GLU A 248 -9.88 11.08 20.15
CA GLU A 248 -9.39 12.09 21.11
C GLU A 248 -9.80 11.80 22.56
N ARG A 249 -10.97 11.20 22.79
CA ARG A 249 -11.37 10.75 24.13
C ARG A 249 -10.51 9.59 24.61
N HIS A 250 -10.22 8.64 23.72
CA HIS A 250 -9.38 7.49 24.05
C HIS A 250 -7.93 7.90 24.35
N GLU A 251 -7.35 8.77 23.53
CA GLU A 251 -6.00 9.32 23.75
C GLU A 251 -5.90 10.03 25.12
N ARG A 252 -6.86 10.90 25.46
CA ARG A 252 -6.93 11.56 26.77
C ARG A 252 -7.14 10.63 27.97
N ALA A 253 -7.71 9.45 27.78
CA ALA A 253 -7.91 8.48 28.85
C ALA A 253 -6.66 7.61 29.12
N MET A 254 -5.67 7.66 28.22
CA MET A 254 -4.40 6.95 28.34
C MET A 254 -3.26 7.84 28.86
N GLU A 255 -3.46 9.16 28.91
CA GLU A 255 -2.59 10.14 29.57
C GLU A 255 -2.88 10.24 31.07
#